data_AF-A0AA96UTV3-F1
#
_entry.id   AF-A0AA96UTV3-F1
#
_cell.length_a   1.000
_cell.length_b   1.000
_cell.length_c   1.000
_cell.angle_alpha   90.00
_cell.angle_beta   90.00
_cell.angle_gamma   90.00
#
_symmetry.space_group_name_H-M   'P 1'
#
loop_
_entity.id
_entity.type
_entity.pdbx_description
1 polymer ?
#
loop_
_entity_poly.entity_id
_entity_poly.type
_entity_poly.pdbx_seq_one_letter_code
_entity_poly.pdbx_strand_id
1 'polypeptide(L)'
;TMTFGTLFAISSLSWFISWIGLEINLLSLIPLMKEFKNKLTSESTIKYFIVQAYSSAFLLISILIYNISNNYSEEFNIFASLLIGSALLLKMGAAPFHWWFPGVISGFKWEIIFIIMTWQKIAPMILLSFSMK
;
A
#
# COMPACT_ATOMS: atom_id res chain seq x y z
N THR A 1 1.25 13.80 9.47
CA THR A 1 2.07 12.57 9.33
C THR A 1 1.76 11.84 8.03
N MET A 2 0.49 11.60 7.68
CA MET A 2 0.11 11.03 6.37
C MET A 2 0.71 11.78 5.17
N THR A 3 0.65 13.12 5.17
CA THR A 3 1.22 13.92 4.06
C THR A 3 2.73 13.75 3.94
N PHE A 4 3.43 13.68 5.07
CA PHE A 4 4.86 13.41 5.12
C PHE A 4 5.19 12.00 4.64
N GLY A 5 4.41 10.98 5.02
CA GLY A 5 4.62 9.62 4.53
C GLY A 5 4.48 9.50 3.01
N THR A 6 3.48 10.16 2.41
CA THR A 6 3.35 10.24 0.95
C THR A 6 4.54 10.94 0.28
N LEU A 7 4.98 12.09 0.80
CA LEU A 7 6.11 12.82 0.23
C LEU A 7 7.42 12.04 0.35
N PHE A 8 7.61 11.35 1.47
CA PHE A 8 8.78 10.51 1.72
C PHE A 8 8.82 9.31 0.77
N ALA A 9 7.67 8.70 0.49
CA ALA A 9 7.57 7.60 -0.47
C ALA A 9 7.86 8.05 -1.91
N ILE A 10 7.44 9.25 -2.30
CA ILE A 10 7.60 9.75 -3.69
C ILE A 10 9.03 10.22 -3.96
N SER A 11 9.68 10.84 -2.97
CA SER A 11 11.05 11.37 -3.10
C SER A 11 12.15 10.32 -2.88
N SER A 12 11.78 9.06 -2.61
CA SER A 12 12.72 8.02 -2.22
C SER A 12 13.60 7.57 -3.39
N LEU A 13 14.90 7.48 -3.15
CA LEU A 13 15.89 6.93 -4.09
C LEU A 13 15.97 5.40 -4.08
N SER A 14 15.55 4.76 -2.99
CA SER A 14 15.56 3.30 -2.85
C SER A 14 14.17 2.76 -2.53
N TRP A 15 13.90 1.56 -3.02
CA TRP A 15 12.63 0.88 -2.75
C TRP A 15 12.37 0.66 -1.26
N PHE A 16 13.40 0.44 -0.45
CA PHE A 16 13.25 0.31 1.00
C PHE A 16 12.74 1.60 1.65
N ILE A 17 13.24 2.76 1.22
CA ILE A 17 12.77 4.06 1.72
C ILE A 17 11.32 4.31 1.27
N SER A 18 10.95 3.91 0.05
CA SER A 18 9.56 3.98 -0.41
C SER A 18 8.62 3.16 0.49
N TRP A 19 9.06 1.97 0.91
CA TRP A 19 8.31 1.09 1.80
C TRP A 19 8.08 1.74 3.17
N ILE A 20 9.11 2.37 3.75
CA ILE A 20 8.97 3.12 5.01
C ILE A 20 7.91 4.23 4.88
N GLY A 21 7.92 4.99 3.78
CA GLY A 21 6.93 6.04 3.55
C GLY A 21 5.50 5.49 3.47
N LEU A 22 5.32 4.33 2.83
CA LEU A 22 4.03 3.64 2.77
C LEU A 22 3.58 3.08 4.14
N GLU A 23 4.50 2.64 5.00
CA GLU A 23 4.18 2.20 6.37
C GLU A 23 3.76 3.36 7.26
N ILE A 24 4.42 4.52 7.14
CA ILE A 24 4.02 5.74 7.85
C ILE A 24 2.58 6.14 7.47
N ASN A 25 2.22 6.03 6.18
CA ASN A 25 0.86 6.30 5.71
C ASN A 25 -0.19 5.34 6.30
N LEU A 26 0.16 4.05 6.44
CA LEU A 26 -0.70 3.06 7.05
C LEU A 26 -0.92 3.36 8.54
N LEU A 27 0.17 3.48 9.30
CA LEU A 27 0.12 3.65 10.75
C LEU A 27 -0.54 4.97 11.15
N SER A 28 -0.43 6.01 10.32
CA SER A 28 -1.09 7.29 10.58
C SER A 28 -2.58 7.32 10.22
N LEU A 29 -3.06 6.41 9.37
CA LEU A 29 -4.49 6.32 9.01
C LEU A 29 -5.30 5.50 10.04
N ILE A 30 -4.70 4.47 10.67
CA ILE A 30 -5.43 3.60 11.62
C ILE A 30 -6.07 4.38 12.78
N PRO A 31 -5.40 5.36 13.43
CA PRO A 31 -6.03 6.16 14.48
C PRO A 31 -7.24 6.96 13.98
N LEU A 32 -7.21 7.46 12.74
CA LEU A 32 -8.31 8.20 12.12
C LEU A 32 -9.52 7.30 11.85
N MET A 33 -9.29 6.01 11.62
CA MET A 33 -10.34 5.02 11.39
C MET A 33 -11.01 4.53 12.68
N LYS A 34 -10.37 4.72 13.84
CA LYS A 34 -10.82 4.13 15.11
C LYS A 34 -11.98 4.92 15.71
N GLU A 35 -13.19 4.41 15.56
CA GLU A 35 -14.34 4.84 16.36
C GLU A 35 -14.67 3.81 17.45
N PHE A 36 -14.68 4.25 18.72
CA PHE A 36 -14.82 3.36 19.88
C PHE A 36 -16.21 2.76 20.07
N LYS A 37 -17.25 3.30 19.41
CA LYS A 37 -18.66 2.93 19.69
C LYS A 37 -19.26 1.98 18.66
N ASN A 38 -18.71 1.89 17.45
CA ASN A 38 -19.32 1.12 16.38
C ASN A 38 -18.54 -0.18 16.12
N LYS A 39 -19.23 -1.32 16.19
CA LYS A 39 -18.61 -2.63 15.93
C LYS A 39 -18.21 -2.76 14.45
N LEU A 40 -19.01 -2.19 13.55
CA LEU A 40 -18.74 -2.22 12.10
C LEU A 40 -17.46 -1.46 11.74
N THR A 41 -17.23 -0.29 12.34
CA THR A 41 -15.99 0.47 12.12
C THR A 41 -14.80 -0.33 12.60
N SER A 42 -14.88 -0.97 13.78
CA SER A 42 -13.79 -1.79 14.32
C SER A 42 -13.46 -3.03 13.46
N GLU A 43 -14.46 -3.66 12.84
CA GLU A 43 -14.22 -4.78 11.93
C GLU A 43 -13.56 -4.30 10.64
N SER A 44 -14.04 -3.17 10.08
CA SER A 44 -13.46 -2.58 8.86
C SER A 44 -12.03 -2.07 9.05
N THR A 45 -11.67 -1.52 10.23
CA THR A 45 -10.30 -1.09 10.54
C THR A 45 -9.35 -2.28 10.58
N ILE A 46 -9.77 -3.40 11.18
CA ILE A 46 -8.98 -4.61 11.28
C ILE A 46 -8.79 -5.23 9.89
N LYS A 47 -9.85 -5.31 9.07
CA LYS A 47 -9.75 -5.78 7.68
C LYS A 47 -8.78 -4.94 6.86
N TYR A 48 -8.87 -3.60 6.96
CA TYR A 48 -7.94 -2.69 6.30
C TYR A 48 -6.50 -2.96 6.72
N PHE A 49 -6.26 -3.04 8.04
CA PHE A 49 -4.93 -3.26 8.58
C PHE A 49 -4.30 -4.57 8.10
N ILE A 50 -5.04 -5.68 8.19
CA ILE A 50 -4.52 -7.01 7.81
C ILE A 50 -4.13 -7.04 6.33
N VAL A 51 -5.00 -6.53 5.44
CA VAL A 51 -4.73 -6.56 4.01
C VAL A 51 -3.53 -5.70 3.65
N GLN A 52 -3.43 -4.50 4.23
CA GLN A 52 -2.33 -3.60 3.92
C GLN A 52 -1.00 -4.05 4.53
N ALA A 53 -1.01 -4.69 5.71
CA ALA A 53 0.16 -5.31 6.32
C ALA A 53 0.63 -6.52 5.51
N TYR A 54 -0.29 -7.33 5.00
CA TYR A 54 0.05 -8.41 4.06
C TYR A 54 0.68 -7.86 2.79
N SER A 55 0.07 -6.81 2.22
CA SER A 55 0.60 -6.11 1.05
C SER A 55 2.01 -5.58 1.26
N SER A 56 2.31 -5.04 2.43
CA SER A 56 3.61 -4.43 2.71
C SER A 56 4.68 -5.47 3.00
N ALA A 57 4.33 -6.59 3.64
CA ALA A 57 5.23 -7.73 3.76
C ALA A 57 5.56 -8.33 2.38
N PHE A 58 4.55 -8.49 1.52
CA PHE A 58 4.73 -8.97 0.15
C PHE A 58 5.61 -8.01 -0.68
N LEU A 59 5.40 -6.69 -0.54
CA LEU A 59 6.25 -5.66 -1.14
C LEU A 59 7.71 -5.81 -0.67
N LEU A 60 7.95 -5.98 0.63
CA LEU A 60 9.31 -6.11 1.16
C LEU A 60 10.01 -7.37 0.62
N ILE A 61 9.31 -8.50 0.54
CA ILE A 61 9.83 -9.72 -0.08
C ILE A 61 10.18 -9.48 -1.56
N SER A 62 9.31 -8.80 -2.30
CA SER A 62 9.58 -8.48 -3.72
C SER A 62 10.81 -7.58 -3.91
N ILE A 63 11.05 -6.62 -3.01
CA ILE A 63 12.27 -5.79 -3.04
C ILE A 63 13.51 -6.62 -2.79
N LEU A 64 13.47 -7.56 -1.84
CA LEU A 64 14.61 -8.45 -1.57
C LEU A 64 14.94 -9.31 -2.80
N ILE A 65 13.91 -9.86 -3.45
CA ILE A 65 14.09 -10.62 -4.70
C ILE A 65 14.68 -9.72 -5.80
N TYR A 66 14.16 -8.50 -5.97
CA TYR A 66 14.66 -7.53 -6.96
C TYR A 66 16.16 -7.21 -6.77
N ASN A 67 16.58 -6.99 -5.52
CA ASN A 67 17.99 -6.69 -5.23
C ASN A 67 18.92 -7.89 -5.48
N ILE A 68 18.43 -9.11 -5.26
CA ILE A 68 19.18 -10.34 -5.55
C ILE A 68 19.23 -10.57 -7.06
N SER A 69 18.09 -10.43 -7.76
CA SER A 69 17.96 -10.69 -9.20
C SER A 69 18.80 -9.77 -10.08
N ASN A 70 19.08 -8.55 -9.60
CA ASN A 70 19.81 -7.53 -10.34
C ASN A 70 21.21 -7.98 -10.80
N ASN A 71 21.77 -9.00 -10.15
CA ASN A 71 23.07 -9.56 -10.47
C ASN A 71 23.03 -10.78 -11.42
N TYR A 72 21.84 -11.30 -11.76
CA TYR A 72 21.70 -12.56 -12.50
C TYR A 72 21.28 -12.38 -13.96
N SER A 73 20.08 -11.85 -14.23
CA SER A 73 19.57 -11.68 -15.61
C SER A 73 18.39 -10.70 -15.69
N GLU A 74 18.17 -10.11 -16.86
CA GLU A 74 17.06 -9.19 -17.13
C GLU A 74 15.68 -9.82 -16.93
N GLU A 75 15.50 -11.11 -17.26
CA GLU A 75 14.23 -11.82 -17.08
C GLU A 75 13.82 -11.92 -15.59
N PHE A 76 14.78 -12.18 -14.71
CA PHE A 76 14.54 -12.20 -13.27
C PHE A 76 14.20 -10.80 -12.72
N ASN A 77 14.77 -9.74 -13.30
CA ASN A 77 14.40 -8.37 -12.94
C ASN A 77 12.97 -8.01 -13.36
N ILE A 78 12.55 -8.42 -14.55
CA ILE A 78 11.16 -8.24 -15.01
C ILE A 78 10.21 -8.97 -14.07
N PHE A 79 10.51 -10.21 -13.70
CA PHE A 79 9.69 -10.96 -12.75
C PHE A 79 9.59 -10.27 -11.39
N ALA A 80 10.71 -9.76 -10.84
CA ALA A 80 10.70 -9.03 -9.58
C ALA A 80 9.92 -7.71 -9.67
N SER A 81 10.01 -6.99 -10.79
CA SER A 81 9.23 -5.77 -11.03
C SER A 81 7.72 -6.03 -11.06
N LEU A 82 7.30 -7.17 -11.63
CA LEU A 82 5.90 -7.61 -11.62
C LEU A 82 5.42 -7.95 -10.20
N LEU A 83 6.26 -8.56 -9.37
CA LEU A 83 5.95 -8.80 -7.96
C LEU A 83 5.76 -7.49 -7.19
N ILE A 84 6.64 -6.49 -7.39
CA ILE A 84 6.48 -5.15 -6.81
C ILE A 84 5.17 -4.52 -7.29
N GLY A 85 4.87 -4.60 -8.59
CA GLY A 85 3.64 -4.06 -9.18
C GLY A 85 2.38 -4.70 -8.59
N SER A 86 2.35 -6.02 -8.46
CA SER A 86 1.22 -6.73 -7.84
C SER A 86 1.03 -6.37 -6.36
N ALA A 87 2.12 -6.18 -5.60
CA ALA A 87 2.05 -5.69 -4.22
C ALA A 87 1.46 -4.28 -4.12
N LEU A 88 1.83 -3.37 -5.02
CA LEU A 88 1.28 -2.01 -5.05
C LEU A 88 -0.20 -1.98 -5.49
N LEU A 89 -0.58 -2.83 -6.45
CA LEU A 89 -1.98 -2.99 -6.86
C LEU A 89 -2.86 -3.52 -5.71
N LEU A 90 -2.33 -4.42 -4.89
CA LEU A 90 -3.00 -4.90 -3.69
C LEU A 90 -3.22 -3.78 -2.67
N LYS A 91 -2.22 -2.90 -2.44
CA LYS A 91 -2.39 -1.69 -1.60
C LYS A 91 -3.48 -0.75 -2.13
N MET A 92 -3.61 -0.61 -3.45
CA MET A 92 -4.64 0.25 -4.07
C MET A 92 -6.05 -0.34 -4.06
N GLY A 93 -6.19 -1.65 -3.90
CA GLY A 93 -7.45 -2.35 -4.17
C GLY A 93 -7.84 -2.33 -5.64
N ALA A 94 -6.86 -2.31 -6.56
CA ALA A 94 -7.11 -2.40 -7.99
C ALA A 94 -7.41 -3.86 -8.40
N ALA A 95 -8.09 -4.07 -9.52
CA ALA A 95 -8.33 -5.41 -10.04
C ALA A 95 -6.98 -6.12 -10.35
N PRO A 96 -6.84 -7.43 -10.05
CA PRO A 96 -7.82 -8.37 -9.50
C PRO A 96 -8.02 -8.29 -7.96
N PHE A 97 -7.15 -7.59 -7.22
CA PHE A 97 -7.11 -7.52 -5.75
C PHE A 97 -8.11 -6.55 -5.08
N HIS A 98 -9.27 -6.34 -5.68
CA HIS A 98 -10.25 -5.32 -5.26
C HIS A 98 -11.23 -5.78 -4.16
N TRP A 99 -11.30 -7.07 -3.86
CA TRP A 99 -12.37 -7.63 -3.02
C TRP A 99 -12.40 -7.14 -1.58
N TRP A 100 -11.24 -6.80 -1.02
CA TRP A 100 -11.19 -6.25 0.33
C TRP A 100 -11.81 -4.85 0.41
N PHE A 101 -11.86 -4.12 -0.71
CA PHE A 101 -12.14 -2.70 -0.74
C PHE A 101 -13.63 -2.36 -0.43
N PRO A 102 -14.64 -2.95 -1.10
CA PRO A 102 -16.04 -2.63 -0.83
C PRO A 102 -16.45 -2.92 0.63
N GLY A 103 -16.01 -4.04 1.19
CA GLY A 103 -16.35 -4.43 2.56
C GLY A 103 -15.68 -3.58 3.64
N VAL A 104 -14.56 -2.93 3.32
CA VAL A 104 -13.90 -1.98 4.24
C VAL A 104 -14.59 -0.62 4.17
N ILE A 105 -14.95 -0.15 2.98
CA ILE A 105 -15.58 1.18 2.81
C ILE A 105 -16.95 1.26 3.46
N SER A 106 -17.75 0.19 3.42
CA SER A 106 -19.09 0.17 4.01
C SER A 106 -19.10 0.38 5.52
N GLY A 107 -17.96 0.16 6.20
CA GLY A 107 -17.83 0.33 7.64
C GLY A 107 -17.48 1.75 8.09
N PHE A 108 -17.17 2.67 7.18
CA PHE A 108 -16.62 4.00 7.50
C PHE A 108 -17.56 5.16 7.21
N LYS A 109 -17.29 6.31 7.86
CA LYS A 109 -17.90 7.61 7.53
C LYS A 109 -17.32 8.17 6.24
N TRP A 110 -18.10 9.01 5.56
CA TRP A 110 -17.72 9.66 4.29
C TRP A 110 -16.37 10.39 4.32
N GLU A 111 -16.01 11.02 5.44
CA GLU A 111 -14.71 11.70 5.59
C GLU A 111 -13.52 10.75 5.44
N ILE A 112 -13.57 9.58 6.10
CA ILE A 112 -12.53 8.56 6.03
C ILE A 112 -12.52 7.92 4.64
N ILE A 113 -13.71 7.65 4.08
CA ILE A 113 -13.85 7.11 2.72
C ILE A 113 -13.18 8.03 1.71
N PHE A 114 -13.37 9.35 1.83
CA PHE A 114 -12.74 10.33 0.96
C PHE A 114 -11.21 10.23 1.01
N ILE A 115 -10.63 10.12 2.20
CA ILE A 115 -9.18 9.99 2.42
C ILE A 115 -8.65 8.67 1.82
N ILE A 116 -9.35 7.56 2.01
CA ILE A 116 -8.97 6.25 1.45
C ILE A 116 -9.03 6.26 -0.08
N MET A 117 -10.09 6.85 -0.65
CA MET A 117 -10.31 6.90 -2.10
C MET A 117 -9.31 7.79 -2.83
N THR A 118 -8.87 8.88 -2.20
CA THR A 118 -8.02 9.89 -2.84
C THR A 118 -6.58 9.80 -2.33
N TRP A 119 -6.34 10.18 -1.08
CA TRP A 119 -5.00 10.38 -0.53
C TRP A 119 -4.17 9.09 -0.50
N GLN A 120 -4.77 7.98 -0.05
CA GLN A 120 -4.05 6.70 0.06
C GLN A 120 -3.66 6.10 -1.30
N LYS A 121 -4.27 6.56 -2.41
CA LYS A 121 -3.94 6.07 -3.76
C LYS A 121 -2.75 6.79 -4.40
N ILE A 122 -2.40 8.00 -3.94
CA ILE A 122 -1.39 8.86 -4.58
C ILE A 122 0.00 8.19 -4.57
N ALA A 123 0.50 7.80 -3.39
CA ALA A 123 1.84 7.24 -3.28
C ALA A 123 2.01 5.90 -4.03
N PRO A 124 1.10 4.91 -3.88
CA PRO A 124 1.20 3.67 -4.67
C PRO A 124 1.17 3.91 -6.19
N MET A 125 0.45 4.95 -6.67
CA MET A 125 0.30 5.20 -8.11
C MET A 125 1.57 5.75 -8.73
N ILE A 126 2.24 6.62 -7.99
CA ILE A 126 3.53 7.15 -8.41
C ILE A 126 4.58 6.04 -8.37
N LEU A 127 4.59 5.20 -7.34
CA LEU A 127 5.52 4.06 -7.25
C LEU A 127 5.31 3.03 -8.37
N LEU A 128 4.06 2.76 -8.77
CA LEU A 128 3.78 1.89 -9.93
C LEU A 128 4.37 2.45 -11.23
N SER A 129 4.37 3.77 -11.42
CA SER A 129 4.97 4.40 -12.59
C SER A 129 6.50 4.22 -12.64
N PHE A 130 7.15 4.06 -11.48
CA PHE A 130 8.58 3.79 -11.40
C PHE A 130 8.91 2.32 -11.64
N SER A 131 8.06 1.37 -11.22
CA SER A 131 8.31 -0.07 -11.44
C SER A 131 8.08 -0.53 -12.88
N MET A 132 7.34 0.24 -13.68
CA MET A 132 6.99 -0.10 -15.08
C MET A 132 7.96 0.48 -16.12
N LYS A 133 9.08 1.04 -15.68
CA LYS A 133 10.21 1.44 -16.55
C LYS A 133 11.28 0.36 -16.53
#